data_AF-I3EHK9-F1
#
_entry.id   AF-I3EHK9-F1
#
_cell.length_a   1.000
_cell.length_b   1.000
_cell.length_c   1.000
_cell.angle_alpha   90.00
_cell.angle_beta   90.00
_cell.angle_gamma   90.00
#
_symmetry.space_group_name_H-M   'P 1'
#
loop_
_entity.id
_entity.type
_entity.pdbx_description
1 polymer ?
#
loop_
_entity_poly.entity_id
_entity_poly.type
_entity_poly.pdbx_seq_one_letter_code
_entity_poly.pdbx_strand_id
1 'polypeptide(L)'
;MDISLDRKTCTAIDKGIAGKFEQISIVLKESGLYIQAVDKSKSIVVDHYIDRMVLDPYTAESEGTTIPYTKFLLKGMERLTIARKGELLKMTWAGEGFFLEKHLYTLDFEWTEV
;
A
#
# COMPACT_ATOMS: atom_id res chain seq x y z
N MET A 1 -5.61 -4.00 10.64
CA MET A 1 -4.15 -4.19 10.67
C MET A 1 -3.49 -2.97 10.10
N ASP A 2 -2.40 -2.53 10.73
CA ASP A 2 -1.64 -1.35 10.33
C ASP A 2 -0.29 -1.79 9.77
N ILE A 3 0.00 -1.45 8.51
CA ILE A 3 1.29 -1.74 7.88
C ILE A 3 1.99 -0.42 7.54
N SER A 4 3.27 -0.33 7.88
CA SER A 4 4.13 0.78 7.49
C SER A 4 4.82 0.46 6.16
N LEU A 5 4.74 1.39 5.20
CA LEU A 5 5.46 1.30 3.93
C LEU A 5 6.55 2.37 3.87
N ASP A 6 7.77 1.95 3.54
CA ASP A 6 8.89 2.86 3.37
C ASP A 6 8.81 3.63 2.03
N ARG A 7 9.63 4.68 1.90
CA ARG A 7 9.67 5.52 0.71
C ARG A 7 9.94 4.73 -0.58
N LYS A 8 10.83 3.73 -0.53
CA LYS A 8 11.23 2.94 -1.70
C LYS A 8 10.06 2.10 -2.20
N THR A 9 9.38 1.43 -1.28
CA THR A 9 8.20 0.59 -1.53
C THR A 9 7.05 1.44 -2.06
N CYS A 10 6.75 2.55 -1.41
CA CYS A 10 5.73 3.49 -1.89
C CYS A 10 6.03 3.99 -3.32
N THR A 11 7.27 4.38 -3.61
CA THR A 11 7.66 4.84 -4.96
C THR A 11 7.54 3.73 -6.00
N ALA A 12 7.86 2.49 -5.65
CA ALA A 12 7.74 1.35 -6.55
C ALA A 12 6.27 1.07 -6.90
N ILE A 13 5.40 1.04 -5.90
CA ILE A 13 3.96 0.88 -6.10
C ILE A 13 3.43 2.03 -6.96
N ASP A 14 3.70 3.28 -6.58
CA ASP A 14 3.23 4.51 -7.24
C ASP A 14 3.56 4.51 -8.74
N LYS A 15 4.79 4.14 -9.11
CA LYS A 15 5.20 4.00 -10.52
C LYS A 15 4.45 2.90 -11.24
N GLY A 16 4.24 1.75 -10.58
CA GLY A 16 3.49 0.64 -11.14
C GLY A 16 2.04 1.01 -11.42
N ILE A 17 1.40 1.70 -10.48
CA ILE A 17 -0.01 2.08 -10.56
C ILE A 17 -0.24 3.44 -11.22
N ALA A 18 0.76 4.09 -11.82
CA ALA A 18 0.60 5.34 -12.57
C ALA A 18 -0.01 5.07 -13.96
N GLY A 19 -1.31 4.76 -14.01
CA GLY A 19 -2.00 4.39 -15.23
C GLY A 19 -3.53 4.50 -15.14
N LYS A 20 -4.22 4.35 -16.27
CA LYS A 20 -5.69 4.32 -16.31
C LYS A 20 -6.17 2.89 -16.10
N PHE A 21 -6.34 2.48 -14.85
CA PHE A 21 -6.88 1.17 -14.50
C PHE A 21 -8.39 1.24 -14.24
N GLU A 22 -9.06 0.10 -14.39
CA GLU A 22 -10.47 -0.03 -14.01
C GLU A 22 -10.59 -0.42 -12.54
N GLN A 23 -9.79 -1.40 -12.11
CA GLN A 23 -9.82 -1.93 -10.75
C GLN A 23 -8.40 -2.16 -10.22
N ILE A 24 -8.30 -2.13 -8.90
CA ILE A 24 -7.10 -2.50 -8.17
C ILE A 24 -7.47 -3.50 -7.07
N SER A 25 -6.70 -4.57 -6.98
CA SER A 25 -6.79 -5.60 -5.95
C SER A 25 -5.59 -5.49 -5.04
N ILE A 26 -5.84 -5.45 -3.74
CA ILE A 26 -4.81 -5.45 -2.70
C ILE A 26 -5.07 -6.67 -1.84
N VAL A 27 -4.11 -7.58 -1.82
CA VAL A 27 -4.23 -8.87 -1.15
C VAL A 27 -3.05 -9.06 -0.21
N LEU A 28 -3.36 -9.24 1.06
CA LEU A 28 -2.44 -9.62 2.10
C LEU A 28 -2.41 -11.14 2.17
N LYS A 29 -1.21 -11.72 2.08
CA LYS A 29 -0.97 -13.15 2.30
C LYS A 29 0.07 -13.32 3.40
N GLU A 30 0.20 -14.53 3.94
CA GLU A 30 1.28 -14.89 4.86
C GLU A 30 2.67 -14.51 4.34
N SER A 31 2.89 -14.57 3.02
CA SER A 31 4.17 -14.22 2.38
C SER A 31 4.40 -12.71 2.24
N GLY A 32 3.34 -11.89 2.20
CA GLY A 32 3.46 -10.45 2.01
C GLY A 32 2.26 -9.83 1.29
N LEU A 33 2.48 -8.61 0.80
CA LEU A 33 1.47 -7.77 0.17
C LEU A 33 1.52 -7.90 -1.35
N TYR A 34 0.38 -8.19 -1.95
CA TYR A 34 0.17 -8.25 -3.40
C TYR A 34 -0.73 -7.09 -3.83
N ILE A 35 -0.32 -6.40 -4.89
CA ILE A 35 -1.07 -5.30 -5.49
C ILE A 35 -1.19 -5.59 -6.98
N GLN A 36 -2.42 -5.73 -7.45
CA GLN A 36 -2.72 -6.01 -8.84
C GLN A 36 -3.61 -4.91 -9.40
N ALA A 37 -3.28 -4.39 -10.57
CA ALA A 37 -4.12 -3.43 -11.28
C ALA A 37 -4.50 -3.99 -12.64
N VAL A 38 -5.80 -3.96 -12.94
CA VAL A 38 -6.39 -4.45 -14.18
C VAL A 38 -6.96 -3.29 -14.98
N ASP A 39 -6.74 -3.36 -16.30
CA ASP A 39 -7.30 -2.39 -17.23
C ASP A 39 -8.75 -2.75 -17.62
N LYS A 40 -9.32 -1.97 -18.54
CA LYS A 40 -10.69 -2.21 -19.04
C LYS A 40 -10.85 -3.51 -19.83
N SER A 41 -9.76 -4.03 -20.40
CA SER A 41 -9.76 -5.33 -21.07
C SER A 41 -9.78 -6.49 -20.06
N LYS A 42 -9.71 -6.19 -18.75
CA LYS A 42 -9.53 -7.14 -17.66
C LYS A 42 -8.20 -7.89 -17.74
N SER A 43 -7.25 -7.34 -18.48
CA SER A 43 -5.87 -7.83 -18.48
C SER A 43 -5.14 -7.25 -17.27
N ILE A 44 -4.36 -8.09 -16.59
CA ILE A 44 -3.46 -7.63 -15.54
C ILE A 44 -2.34 -6.85 -16.20
N VAL A 45 -2.20 -5.59 -15.81
CA VAL A 45 -1.15 -4.69 -16.34
C VAL A 45 -0.07 -4.46 -15.29
N VAL A 46 -0.42 -4.56 -14.02
CA VAL A 46 0.49 -4.39 -12.89
C VAL A 46 0.29 -5.54 -11.93
N ASP A 47 1.39 -6.18 -11.54
CA ASP A 47 1.45 -7.17 -10.49
C ASP A 47 2.68 -6.89 -9.63
N HIS A 48 2.44 -6.41 -8.41
CA HIS A 48 3.48 -6.05 -7.46
C HIS A 48 3.39 -6.93 -6.22
N TYR A 49 4.51 -7.56 -5.87
CA TYR A 49 4.70 -8.29 -4.64
C TYR A 49 5.70 -7.56 -3.75
N ILE A 50 5.37 -7.45 -2.47
CA ILE A 50 6.22 -6.89 -1.42
C ILE A 50 6.32 -7.93 -0.32
N ASP A 51 7.55 -8.34 -0.04
CA ASP A 51 7.83 -9.39 0.93
C ASP A 51 7.48 -8.96 2.36
N ARG A 52 6.92 -9.88 3.16
CA ARG A 52 6.62 -9.63 4.57
C ARG A 52 7.82 -9.10 5.37
N MET A 53 9.05 -9.45 4.99
CA MET A 53 10.26 -9.01 5.72
C MET A 53 10.49 -7.50 5.66
N VAL A 54 9.91 -6.81 4.68
CA VAL A 54 9.99 -5.34 4.57
C VAL A 54 8.73 -4.63 5.09
N LEU A 55 7.77 -5.39 5.61
CA LEU A 55 6.52 -4.88 6.16
C LEU A 55 6.57 -5.06 7.69
N ASP A 56 6.63 -3.96 8.44
CA ASP A 56 6.73 -4.00 9.89
C ASP A 56 5.75 -3.01 10.56
N PRO A 57 4.85 -3.48 11.46
CA PRO A 57 4.54 -4.89 11.74
C PRO A 57 3.73 -5.54 10.61
N TYR A 58 3.82 -6.88 10.47
CA TYR A 58 3.02 -7.64 9.50
C TYR A 58 2.51 -8.97 10.05
N THR A 59 1.19 -9.07 10.21
CA THR A 59 0.49 -10.26 10.71
C THR A 59 -0.78 -10.47 9.88
N ALA A 60 -0.66 -11.08 8.72
CA ALA A 60 -1.80 -11.42 7.86
C ALA A 60 -1.75 -12.90 7.46
N GLU A 61 -2.92 -13.55 7.45
CA GLU A 61 -3.09 -14.93 7.00
C GLU A 61 -3.48 -14.95 5.52
N SER A 62 -4.68 -14.49 5.16
CA SER A 62 -5.06 -14.26 3.77
C SER A 62 -6.32 -13.40 3.68
N GLU A 63 -6.17 -12.10 3.43
CA GLU A 63 -7.29 -11.16 3.28
C GLU A 63 -7.06 -10.23 2.09
N GLY A 64 -8.12 -9.85 1.38
CA GLY A 64 -7.98 -9.02 0.19
C GLY A 64 -9.24 -8.27 -0.18
N THR A 65 -9.06 -7.22 -0.96
CA THR A 65 -10.13 -6.36 -1.43
C THR A 65 -9.83 -5.94 -2.85
N THR A 66 -10.88 -5.84 -3.66
CA THR A 66 -10.81 -5.28 -5.00
C THR A 66 -11.74 -4.09 -5.05
N ILE A 67 -11.21 -2.93 -5.43
CA ILE A 67 -11.99 -1.69 -5.52
C ILE A 67 -11.79 -1.04 -6.89
N PRO A 68 -12.77 -0.25 -7.36
CA PRO A 68 -12.58 0.59 -8.54
C PRO A 68 -11.37 1.50 -8.35
N TYR A 69 -10.52 1.59 -9.37
CA TYR A 69 -9.29 2.39 -9.31
C TYR A 69 -9.61 3.87 -9.05
N THR A 70 -10.73 4.39 -9.54
CA THR A 70 -11.23 5.74 -9.22
C THR A 70 -11.51 5.93 -7.72
N LYS A 71 -12.10 4.94 -7.06
CA LYS A 71 -12.35 4.97 -5.61
C LYS A 71 -11.05 4.90 -4.81
N PHE A 72 -10.08 4.14 -5.30
CA PHE A 72 -8.74 4.07 -4.73
C PHE A 72 -8.03 5.44 -4.79
N LEU A 73 -8.05 6.12 -5.95
CA LEU A 73 -7.51 7.47 -6.09
C LEU A 73 -8.17 8.49 -5.15
N LEU A 74 -9.51 8.49 -5.09
CA LEU A 74 -10.30 9.39 -4.23
C LEU A 74 -10.04 9.18 -2.73
N LYS A 75 -9.55 8.02 -2.32
CA LYS A 75 -9.11 7.74 -0.95
C LYS A 75 -7.68 8.24 -0.66
N GLY A 76 -7.12 9.11 -1.50
CA GLY A 76 -5.81 9.74 -1.28
C GLY A 76 -4.62 8.96 -1.85
N MET A 77 -4.86 7.92 -2.65
CA MET A 77 -3.80 7.10 -3.27
C MET A 77 -3.31 7.63 -4.61
N GLU A 78 -3.82 8.77 -5.07
CA GLU A 78 -3.30 9.45 -6.26
C GLU A 78 -1.84 9.87 -6.13
N ARG A 79 -1.29 9.88 -4.92
CA ARG A 79 0.12 10.14 -4.62
C ARG A 79 0.57 9.27 -3.45
N LEU A 80 0.84 7.99 -3.73
CA LEU A 80 1.64 7.16 -2.82
C LEU A 80 3.04 7.74 -2.61
N THR A 81 3.44 8.73 -3.42
CA THR A 81 4.71 9.44 -3.32
C THR A 81 4.94 10.01 -1.90
N ILE A 82 5.90 9.39 -1.23
CA ILE A 82 6.49 9.91 0.00
C ILE A 82 7.54 10.96 -0.38
N ALA A 83 7.31 12.22 0.00
CA ALA A 83 8.08 13.36 -0.48
C ALA A 83 9.34 13.59 0.37
N ARG A 84 9.29 13.26 1.66
CA ARG A 84 10.39 13.52 2.61
C ARG A 84 11.06 12.23 3.08
N LYS A 85 12.36 12.31 3.36
CA LYS A 85 13.09 11.21 4.01
C LYS A 85 12.52 11.04 5.42
N GLY A 86 12.23 9.80 5.83
CA GLY A 86 11.69 9.47 7.15
C GLY A 86 10.18 9.25 7.18
N GLU A 87 9.40 9.89 6.30
CA GLU A 87 7.95 9.65 6.17
C GLU A 87 7.64 8.17 5.86
N LEU A 88 6.58 7.64 6.48
CA LEU A 88 6.03 6.31 6.22
C LEU A 88 4.58 6.42 5.78
N LEU A 89 4.10 5.55 4.91
CA LEU A 89 2.67 5.46 4.65
C LEU A 89 2.07 4.40 5.58
N LYS A 90 1.05 4.76 6.34
CA LYS A 90 0.32 3.80 7.17
C LYS A 90 -0.88 3.29 6.40
N MET A 91 -0.97 1.98 6.35
CA MET A 91 -2.01 1.29 5.62
C MET A 91 -2.89 0.54 6.61
N THR A 92 -4.13 0.99 6.78
CA THR A 92 -5.07 0.47 7.78
C THR A 92 -6.13 -0.41 7.12
N TRP A 93 -6.11 -1.68 7.46
CA TRP A 93 -7.14 -2.65 7.07
C TRP A 93 -8.20 -2.78 8.17
N ALA A 94 -9.45 -2.44 7.86
CA ALA A 94 -10.56 -2.54 8.81
C ALA A 94 -11.76 -3.23 8.15
N GLY A 95 -11.89 -4.55 8.36
CA GLY A 95 -13.07 -5.38 8.08
C GLY A 95 -13.72 -5.19 6.71
N GLU A 96 -14.58 -4.18 6.58
CA GLU A 96 -15.32 -3.84 5.36
C GLU A 96 -14.51 -3.05 4.31
N GLY A 97 -13.25 -2.74 4.59
CA GLY A 97 -12.41 -2.15 3.57
C GLY A 97 -11.02 -1.71 3.99
N PHE A 98 -10.40 -1.06 3.02
CA PHE A 98 -9.06 -0.54 3.12
C PHE A 98 -9.08 0.97 3.28
N PHE A 99 -8.36 1.45 4.28
CA PHE A 99 -8.16 2.87 4.58
C PHE A 99 -6.67 3.13 4.53
N LEU A 100 -6.27 4.19 3.82
CA LEU A 100 -4.89 4.63 3.82
C LEU A 100 -4.84 5.95 4.49
N GLU A 101 -3.90 6.05 5.41
CA GLU A 101 -3.63 7.29 6.09
C GLU A 101 -2.15 7.58 5.89
N LYS A 102 -1.86 8.72 5.27
CA LYS A 102 -0.50 9.20 5.21
C LYS A 102 -0.14 9.77 6.57
N HIS A 103 0.68 9.05 7.33
CA HIS A 103 1.19 9.51 8.61
C HIS A 103 2.60 10.06 8.44
N LEU A 104 2.84 11.30 8.89
CA LEU A 104 4.18 11.87 8.97
C LEU A 104 4.86 11.31 10.22
N TYR A 105 5.44 10.11 10.13
CA TYR A 105 6.41 9.68 11.12
C TYR A 105 7.76 10.25 10.68
N THR A 106 8.32 11.19 11.42
CA THR A 106 9.75 11.51 11.30
C THR A 106 10.51 10.39 12.00
N LEU A 107 11.06 9.44 11.23
CA LEU A 107 11.99 8.40 11.71
C LEU A 107 13.32 8.94 12.29
N ASP A 108 13.37 10.20 12.74
CA ASP A 108 14.57 10.87 13.29
C ASP A 108 14.56 11.00 14.82
N PHE A 109 13.68 10.29 15.53
CA PHE A 109 13.87 10.08 16.96
C PHE A 109 14.13 8.60 17.21
N GLU A 110 15.38 8.29 17.50
CA GLU A 110 15.76 7.10 18.25
C GLU A 110 14.79 6.96 19.43
N TRP A 111 13.99 5.89 19.42
CA TRP A 111 13.20 5.50 20.58
C TRP A 111 14.18 5.13 21.70
N THR A 112 14.49 6.06 22.59
CA THR A 112 14.92 5.73 23.95
C THR A 112 13.66 5.48 24.78
N GLU A 113 13.49 4.25 25.27
CA GLU A 113 12.61 3.99 26.42
C GLU A 113 12.96 4.98 27.54
N VAL A 114 11.94 5.63 28.09
CA VAL A 114 12.04 6.40 29.33
C VAL A 114 11.56 5.52 30.47
#